data_AF-A0A061NBQ2-F1
#
_entry.id   AF-A0A061NBQ2-F1
#
_cell.length_a   1.000
_cell.length_b   1.000
_cell.length_c   1.000
_cell.angle_alpha   90.00
_cell.angle_beta   90.00
_cell.angle_gamma   90.00
#
_symmetry.space_group_name_H-M   'P 1'
#
loop_
_entity.id
_entity.type
_entity.pdbx_description
1 polymer ?
#
loop_
_entity_poly.entity_id
_entity_poly.type
_entity_poly.pdbx_seq_one_letter_code
_entity_poly.pdbx_strand_id
1 'polypeptide(L)'
;MFNHAQSGRFTGAYYYDIENIVPFMESFGFETKELIGSNVGTMMTEEQWAYWRARKEDREVTEWLIKEATNPYMLGSSSHLLYIGQKGRV
;
A
#
# COMPACT_ATOMS: atom_id res chain seq x y z
N MET A 1 23.99 4.03 9.78
CA MET A 1 23.48 3.08 10.79
C MET A 1 22.09 3.53 11.22
N PHE A 2 21.06 2.73 10.92
CA PHE A 2 19.66 3.03 11.26
C PHE A 2 19.40 2.61 12.72
N ASN A 3 18.83 3.48 13.55
CA ASN A 3 18.63 3.25 14.99
C ASN A 3 17.27 3.82 15.44
N HIS A 4 16.46 2.99 16.12
CA HIS A 4 15.13 3.30 16.65
C HIS A 4 15.15 4.08 17.98
N ALA A 5 16.30 4.56 18.48
CA ALA A 5 16.39 5.18 19.81
C ALA A 5 16.25 6.72 19.85
N GLN A 6 16.04 7.40 18.71
CA GLN A 6 15.93 8.87 18.69
C GLN A 6 14.55 9.35 19.15
N SER A 7 14.53 10.29 20.10
CA SER A 7 13.29 10.93 20.57
C SER A 7 12.59 11.68 19.43
N GLY A 8 11.26 11.61 19.41
CA GLY A 8 10.44 12.21 18.33
C GLY A 8 10.39 11.40 17.03
N ARG A 9 11.11 10.27 16.93
CA ARG A 9 10.86 9.30 15.86
C ARG A 9 9.71 8.38 16.25
N PHE A 10 8.86 8.08 15.28
CA PHE A 10 7.92 6.97 15.38
C PHE A 10 8.72 5.67 15.27
N THR A 11 8.83 4.94 16.38
CA THR A 11 9.72 3.77 16.52
C THR A 11 9.01 2.43 16.39
N GLY A 12 7.68 2.42 16.42
CA GLY A 12 6.86 1.23 16.18
C GLY A 12 6.54 1.11 14.70
N ALA A 13 6.91 -0.01 14.09
CA ALA A 13 6.20 -0.47 12.90
C ALA A 13 4.76 -0.78 13.35
N TYR A 14 3.81 0.09 13.01
CA TYR A 14 2.40 -0.18 13.23
C TYR A 14 1.98 -1.24 12.22
N TYR A 15 2.19 -2.51 12.58
CA TYR A 15 1.42 -3.58 11.99
C TYR A 15 0.01 -3.45 12.53
N TYR A 16 -0.93 -3.36 11.60
CA TYR A 16 -2.34 -3.29 11.90
C TYR A 16 -3.01 -4.37 11.07
N ASP A 17 -3.89 -5.14 11.70
CA ASP A 17 -4.59 -6.20 10.99
C ASP A 17 -5.46 -5.57 9.90
N ILE A 18 -5.34 -6.09 8.68
CA ILE A 18 -5.95 -5.49 7.48
C ILE A 18 -7.47 -5.42 7.64
N GLU A 19 -8.06 -6.46 8.21
CA GLU A 19 -9.49 -6.56 8.52
C GLU A 19 -10.00 -5.47 9.47
N ASN A 20 -9.10 -4.89 10.28
CA ASN A 20 -9.45 -3.89 11.27
C ASN A 20 -9.34 -2.45 10.73
N ILE A 21 -8.61 -2.21 9.64
CA ILE A 21 -8.34 -0.85 9.12
C ILE A 21 -9.63 -0.11 8.80
N VAL A 22 -10.51 -0.75 8.02
CA VAL A 22 -11.77 -0.15 7.58
C VAL A 22 -12.72 0.10 8.76
N PRO A 23 -13.04 -0.90 9.62
CA PRO A 23 -13.84 -0.68 10.82
C PRO A 23 -13.30 0.44 11.72
N PHE A 24 -11.97 0.50 11.89
CA PHE A 24 -11.33 1.55 12.67
C PHE A 24 -11.63 2.93 12.07
N MET A 25 -11.37 3.14 10.77
CA MET A 25 -11.60 4.43 10.14
C MET A 25 -13.07 4.85 10.17
N GLU A 26 -13.99 3.91 9.92
CA GLU A 26 -15.44 4.17 9.92
C GLU A 26 -15.96 4.55 11.31
N SER A 27 -15.37 4.01 12.38
CA SER A 27 -15.70 4.41 13.75
C SER A 27 -15.42 5.90 14.04
N PHE A 28 -14.57 6.55 13.25
CA PHE A 28 -14.27 8.00 13.32
C PHE A 28 -15.08 8.85 12.32
N GLY A 29 -16.09 8.28 11.67
CA GLY A 29 -17.01 8.99 10.78
C GLY A 29 -16.49 9.17 9.35
N PHE A 30 -15.55 8.32 8.93
CA PHE A 30 -15.17 8.21 7.52
C PHE A 30 -16.11 7.26 6.78
N GLU A 31 -16.45 7.61 5.56
CA GLU A 31 -16.97 6.67 4.56
C GLU A 31 -15.79 6.15 3.76
N THR A 32 -15.52 4.84 3.85
CA THR A 32 -14.43 4.21 3.11
C THR A 32 -14.74 4.18 1.62
N LYS A 33 -13.82 4.70 0.80
CA LYS A 33 -13.89 4.61 -0.66
C LYS A 33 -13.03 3.48 -1.16
N GLU A 34 -11.77 3.43 -0.74
CA GLU A 34 -10.82 2.40 -1.15
C GLU A 34 -9.78 2.09 -0.06
N LEU A 35 -9.28 0.86 -0.09
CA LEU A 35 -8.07 0.44 0.62
C LEU A 35 -7.21 -0.31 -0.40
N ILE A 36 -6.01 0.21 -0.68
CA ILE A 36 -5.17 -0.28 -1.79
C ILE A 36 -3.75 -0.60 -1.32
N GLY A 37 -3.09 -1.54 -1.98
CA GLY A 37 -1.66 -1.80 -1.78
C GLY A 37 -0.82 -0.68 -2.41
N SER A 38 -0.10 0.11 -1.62
CA SER A 38 0.55 1.32 -2.13
C SER A 38 1.95 1.09 -2.73
N ASN A 39 2.50 -0.12 -2.59
CA ASN A 39 3.85 -0.45 -3.04
C ASN A 39 3.94 -1.73 -3.89
N VAL A 40 2.91 -2.03 -4.69
CA VAL A 40 2.88 -3.21 -5.57
C VAL A 40 4.11 -3.37 -6.49
N GLY A 41 4.74 -2.26 -6.90
CA GLY A 41 5.96 -2.31 -7.70
C GLY A 41 7.17 -2.93 -6.99
N THR A 42 7.16 -2.95 -5.65
CA THR A 42 8.24 -3.59 -4.85
C THR A 42 8.09 -5.11 -4.77
N MET A 43 6.99 -5.68 -5.28
CA MET A 43 6.83 -7.13 -5.39
C MET A 43 7.76 -7.72 -6.45
N MET A 44 8.28 -6.89 -7.35
CA MET A 44 9.20 -7.30 -8.40
C MET A 44 10.65 -7.01 -8.02
N THR A 45 11.54 -7.93 -8.37
CA THR A 45 12.98 -7.73 -8.23
C THR A 45 13.52 -6.82 -9.33
N GLU A 46 14.70 -6.24 -9.12
CA GLU A 46 15.38 -5.45 -10.16
C GLU A 46 15.66 -6.24 -11.44
N GLU A 47 15.92 -7.54 -11.34
CA GLU A 47 16.12 -8.43 -12.48
C GLU A 47 14.83 -8.58 -13.30
N GLN A 48 13.70 -8.78 -12.63
CA GLN A 48 12.40 -8.85 -13.29
C GLN A 48 12.04 -7.52 -13.97
N TRP A 49 12.31 -6.39 -13.31
CA TRP A 49 12.12 -5.09 -13.94
C TRP A 49 13.05 -4.86 -15.13
N ALA A 50 14.31 -5.28 -15.03
CA ALA A 50 15.26 -5.20 -16.14
C ALA A 50 14.80 -6.01 -17.35
N TYR A 51 14.20 -7.19 -17.13
CA TYR A 51 13.62 -8.01 -18.18
C TYR A 51 12.51 -7.27 -18.96
N TRP A 52 11.55 -6.64 -18.28
CA TRP A 52 10.46 -5.91 -18.95
C TRP A 52 10.94 -4.62 -19.64
N ARG A 53 11.89 -3.90 -19.02
CA ARG A 53 12.51 -2.72 -19.63
C ARG A 53 13.26 -3.08 -20.92
N ALA A 54 13.99 -4.20 -20.95
CA ALA A 54 14.68 -4.66 -22.15
C ALA A 54 13.71 -4.95 -23.31
N ARG A 55 12.48 -5.35 -22.98
CA ARG A 55 11.39 -5.59 -23.94
C ARG A 55 10.59 -4.34 -24.30
N LYS A 56 10.83 -3.21 -23.60
CA LYS A 56 10.06 -1.96 -23.69
C LYS A 56 8.57 -2.16 -23.35
N GLU A 57 8.29 -3.09 -22.44
CA GLU A 57 6.95 -3.46 -21.97
C GLU A 57 6.74 -3.08 -20.48
N ASP A 58 7.67 -2.32 -19.90
CA ASP A 58 7.64 -1.93 -18.48
C ASP A 58 6.46 -1.02 -18.13
N ARG A 59 5.95 -0.27 -19.12
CA ARG A 59 4.77 0.57 -18.95
C ARG A 59 3.51 -0.27 -18.80
N GLU A 60 3.29 -1.24 -19.67
CA GLU A 60 2.13 -2.14 -19.64
C GLU A 60 2.11 -2.95 -18.34
N VAL A 61 3.27 -3.40 -17.89
CA VAL A 61 3.43 -4.06 -16.58
C VAL A 61 3.10 -3.10 -15.44
N THR A 62 3.54 -1.85 -15.50
CA THR A 62 3.21 -0.83 -14.49
C THR A 62 1.71 -0.56 -14.43
N GLU A 63 1.06 -0.40 -15.58
CA GLU A 63 -0.40 -0.20 -15.66
C GLU A 63 -1.17 -1.41 -15.11
N TRP A 64 -0.69 -2.63 -15.39
CA TRP A 64 -1.26 -3.85 -14.81
C TRP A 64 -1.09 -3.91 -13.29
N LEU A 65 0.08 -3.57 -12.76
CA LEU A 65 0.32 -3.51 -11.31
C LEU A 65 -0.56 -2.46 -10.63
N ILE A 66 -0.72 -1.28 -11.22
CA ILE A 66 -1.62 -0.23 -10.71
C ILE A 66 -3.05 -0.75 -10.62
N LYS A 67 -3.51 -1.49 -11.63
CA LYS A 67 -4.84 -2.10 -11.62
C LYS A 67 -4.97 -3.16 -10.52
N GLU A 68 -3.96 -4.00 -10.33
CA GLU A 68 -3.99 -5.02 -9.26
C GLU A 68 -3.80 -4.45 -7.86
N ALA A 69 -3.28 -3.23 -7.71
CA ALA A 69 -3.16 -2.56 -6.41
C ALA A 69 -4.50 -2.37 -5.69
N THR A 70 -5.60 -2.30 -6.44
CA THR A 70 -6.96 -2.19 -5.90
C THR A 70 -7.60 -3.54 -5.59
N ASN A 71 -6.92 -4.65 -5.88
CA ASN A 71 -7.43 -5.99 -5.61
C ASN A 71 -7.32 -6.30 -4.11
N PRO A 72 -8.43 -6.53 -3.39
CA PRO A 72 -8.41 -6.74 -1.94
C PRO A 72 -7.62 -7.99 -1.53
N TYR A 73 -7.49 -8.98 -2.41
CA TYR A 73 -6.69 -10.18 -2.15
C TYR A 73 -5.17 -9.94 -2.20
N MET A 74 -4.74 -8.78 -2.71
CA MET A 74 -3.34 -8.37 -2.79
C MET A 74 -2.91 -7.49 -1.60
N LEU A 75 -3.81 -7.12 -0.69
CA LEU A 75 -3.46 -6.24 0.43
C LEU A 75 -2.39 -6.85 1.35
N GLY A 76 -2.47 -8.16 1.60
CA GLY A 76 -1.53 -8.87 2.47
C GLY A 76 -0.10 -8.99 1.93
N SER A 77 0.12 -8.81 0.62
CA SER A 77 1.45 -8.84 0.03
C SER A 77 2.12 -7.45 -0.02
N SER A 78 1.37 -6.39 0.28
CA SER A 78 1.87 -5.02 0.31
C SER A 78 2.40 -4.67 1.70
N SER A 79 3.60 -4.09 1.79
CA SER A 79 4.15 -3.65 3.09
C SER A 79 3.55 -2.33 3.57
N HIS A 80 2.94 -1.57 2.66
CA HIS A 80 2.22 -0.34 2.94
C HIS A 80 0.85 -0.39 2.26
N LEU A 81 -0.16 0.12 2.96
CA LEU A 81 -1.51 0.28 2.44
C LEU A 81 -1.87 1.76 2.39
N LEU A 82 -2.64 2.17 1.37
CA LEU A 82 -3.24 3.48 1.28
C LEU A 82 -4.74 3.34 1.53
N TYR A 83 -5.22 3.99 2.59
CA TYR A 83 -6.64 4.17 2.86
C TYR A 83 -7.12 5.48 2.23
N ILE A 84 -8.23 5.41 1.50
CA ILE A 84 -8.93 6.57 0.93
C ILE A 84 -10.35 6.57 1.51
N GLY A 85 -10.65 7.59 2.31
CA GLY A 85 -11.96 7.77 2.91
C GLY A 85 -12.41 9.22 2.86
N GLN A 86 -13.72 9.42 2.85
CA GLN A 86 -14.34 10.73 2.89
C GLN A 86 -14.95 10.94 4.27
N LYS A 87 -14.49 11.94 5.01
CA LYS A 87 -15.12 12.28 6.29
C LYS A 87 -16.44 13.01 6.03
N GLY A 88 -17.52 12.53 6.64
CA GLY A 88 -18.77 13.28 6.66
C GLY A 88 -18.57 14.65 7.32
N ARG A 89 -19.24 15.69 6.82
CA ARG A 89 -19.40 16.92 7.61
C ARG A 89 -20.36 16.60 8.74
N VAL A 90 -19.84 16.56 9.97
CA VAL A 90 -20.64 16.73 11.19
C VAL A 90 -21.03 18.19 11.29
#